data_AF-A0A519F669-F1
#
_entry.id   AF-A0A519F669-F1
#
_cell.length_a   1.000
_cell.length_b   1.000
_cell.length_c   1.000
_cell.angle_alpha   90.00
_cell.angle_beta   90.00
_cell.angle_gamma   90.00
#
_symmetry.space_group_name_H-M   'P 1'
#
loop_
_entity.id
_entity.type
_entity.pdbx_description
1 polymer ?
#
loop_
_entity_poly.entity_id
_entity_poly.type
_entity_poly.pdbx_seq_one_letter_code
_entity_poly.pdbx_strand_id
1 'polypeptide(L)'
;DQDSNLRGVVYWGHAPNSQTRGLEMKKAMDKLDLLVVVDPYPSATAAMAAMPGAAGDLNPNRAVYLLPACTQFETSGSVTASNRSIQWREKVIEPLWESRSDHMLMYQFAQKLGFGAELVKNYKMQKVKGMDEPVPEDILREINKSCWAAGYTGQSPERLQAHMRNMAAFDVGTLKAKGPLKDKVTGYDIAGDYFGLPWPCYGTPELKHPGSPNLYDTSKHVMEGGGNFRANFGVERDGKNLLAEDGSHSVGADITTGYPELDHLLLKKLGWWDELTEAEKPKAEGKNWKTDSSGGMIRVFMKNHGCHPFGNAKARALVWNFPDPIPQHREPLYGNRPDLMAKYPTHNDMATFWRLPTLYKSVQQKNIADKVAEKFPYVMTSGRLVEYEGGGEETRSNPWLAELQQEMFIEINPKVAAEKGIRNGERAWVHTPTGAKLNVQALVTERVGPDTVFMPFHFSGHWQGVDMLPHYPKGAAPIVRGEAINTGTTYGYDSVTMMQETKTTVCNVEKA
;
A
#
# COMPACT_ATOMS: atom_id res chain seq x y z
N ASP A 1 19.08 -22.30 -4.46
CA ASP A 1 18.65 -20.98 -4.94
C ASP A 1 18.75 -20.92 -6.45
N GLN A 2 17.68 -20.53 -7.14
CA GLN A 2 17.74 -20.25 -8.57
C GLN A 2 18.42 -18.89 -8.75
N ASP A 3 19.44 -18.81 -9.60
CA ASP A 3 19.97 -17.52 -10.02
C ASP A 3 18.84 -16.65 -10.59
N SER A 4 18.89 -15.34 -10.30
CA SER A 4 17.89 -14.37 -10.71
C SER A 4 17.73 -14.36 -12.23
N ASN A 5 16.64 -14.97 -12.72
CA ASN A 5 16.26 -14.98 -14.13
C ASN A 5 15.08 -14.04 -14.38
N LEU A 6 15.09 -12.83 -13.80
CA LEU A 6 14.03 -11.86 -14.02
C LEU A 6 14.07 -11.38 -15.49
N ARG A 7 13.15 -11.89 -16.31
CA ARG A 7 13.03 -11.56 -17.74
C ARG A 7 11.90 -10.59 -18.06
N GLY A 8 10.86 -10.58 -17.24
CA GLY A 8 9.64 -9.81 -17.50
C GLY A 8 9.21 -9.01 -16.28
N VAL A 9 8.74 -7.77 -16.49
CA VAL A 9 8.13 -6.93 -15.45
C VAL A 9 6.84 -6.31 -15.97
N VAL A 10 5.82 -6.26 -15.11
CA VAL A 10 4.55 -5.56 -15.36
C VAL A 10 4.43 -4.42 -14.35
N TYR A 11 4.41 -3.17 -14.84
CA TYR A 11 4.03 -1.99 -14.07
C TYR A 11 2.54 -1.74 -14.31
N TRP A 12 1.71 -2.04 -13.33
CA TRP A 12 0.25 -1.88 -13.41
C TRP A 12 -0.21 -0.87 -12.36
N GLY A 13 -0.62 0.33 -12.78
CA GLY A 13 -0.98 1.43 -11.88
C GLY A 13 0.17 1.81 -10.93
N HIS A 14 1.41 1.74 -11.41
CA HIS A 14 2.60 1.97 -10.58
C HIS A 14 3.62 2.84 -11.29
N ALA A 15 4.10 3.88 -10.60
CA ALA A 15 5.02 4.85 -11.18
C ALA A 15 6.48 4.49 -10.84
N PRO A 16 7.43 4.57 -11.79
CA PRO A 16 8.81 4.14 -11.58
C PRO A 16 9.60 5.17 -10.77
N ASN A 17 9.23 6.45 -10.86
CA ASN A 17 9.82 7.53 -10.07
C ASN A 17 9.49 7.45 -8.57
N SER A 18 8.60 6.54 -8.15
CA SER A 18 8.36 6.21 -6.74
C SER A 18 9.34 5.16 -6.18
N GLN A 19 10.19 4.56 -7.02
CA GLN A 19 11.15 3.53 -6.63
C GLN A 19 12.56 4.11 -6.56
N THR A 20 13.29 3.79 -5.48
CA THR A 20 14.69 4.22 -5.28
C THR A 20 15.65 3.64 -6.31
N ARG A 21 16.85 4.22 -6.41
CA ARG A 21 17.97 3.73 -7.24
C ARG A 21 17.64 3.73 -8.73
N GLY A 22 17.15 4.87 -9.21
CA GLY A 22 16.67 5.01 -10.60
C GLY A 22 17.70 4.60 -11.66
N LEU A 23 18.99 4.87 -11.46
CA LEU A 23 20.05 4.47 -12.41
C LEU A 23 20.12 2.94 -12.55
N GLU A 24 20.17 2.20 -11.45
CA GLU A 24 20.15 0.73 -11.47
C GLU A 24 18.82 0.17 -11.97
N MET A 25 17.71 0.83 -11.65
CA MET A 25 16.39 0.45 -12.17
C MET A 25 16.33 0.58 -13.69
N LYS A 26 16.80 1.68 -14.28
CA LYS A 26 16.87 1.84 -15.75
C LYS A 26 17.75 0.78 -16.38
N LYS A 27 18.93 0.51 -15.79
CA LYS A 27 19.81 -0.58 -16.21
C LYS A 27 19.12 -1.94 -16.18
N ALA A 28 18.33 -2.22 -15.14
CA ALA A 28 17.56 -3.46 -15.02
C ALA A 28 16.45 -3.51 -16.08
N MET A 29 15.72 -2.41 -16.29
CA MET A 29 14.68 -2.30 -17.33
C MET A 29 15.22 -2.58 -18.73
N ASP A 30 16.45 -2.13 -19.03
CA ASP A 30 17.11 -2.34 -20.32
C ASP A 30 17.47 -3.80 -20.59
N LYS A 31 17.62 -4.62 -19.56
CA LYS A 31 17.94 -6.05 -19.67
C LYS A 31 16.73 -6.97 -19.82
N LEU A 32 15.53 -6.45 -19.61
CA LEU A 32 14.32 -7.25 -19.68
C LEU A 32 14.10 -7.80 -21.09
N ASP A 33 13.48 -8.98 -21.18
CA ASP A 33 12.89 -9.49 -22.42
C ASP A 33 11.50 -8.87 -22.62
N LEU A 34 10.78 -8.56 -21.54
CA LEU A 34 9.42 -8.02 -21.57
C LEU A 34 9.20 -6.93 -20.51
N LEU A 35 8.64 -5.80 -20.92
CA LEU A 35 8.11 -4.76 -20.05
C LEU A 35 6.67 -4.42 -20.46
N VAL A 36 5.72 -4.56 -19.55
CA VAL A 36 4.32 -4.17 -19.77
C VAL A 36 3.96 -3.04 -18.82
N VAL A 37 3.38 -1.97 -19.35
CA VAL A 37 2.87 -0.83 -18.59
C VAL A 37 1.36 -0.78 -18.78
N VAL A 38 0.60 -0.80 -17.69
CA VAL A 38 -0.86 -0.72 -17.68
C VAL A 38 -1.24 0.47 -16.83
N ASP A 39 -1.76 1.51 -17.47
CA ASP A 39 -2.00 2.79 -16.81
C ASP A 39 -3.00 3.65 -17.63
N PRO A 40 -3.86 4.45 -16.99
CA PRO A 40 -4.67 5.45 -17.70
C PRO A 40 -3.84 6.60 -18.30
N TYR A 41 -2.65 6.88 -17.76
CA TYR A 41 -1.73 7.91 -18.28
C TYR A 41 -0.42 7.28 -18.75
N PRO A 42 0.14 7.65 -19.92
CA PRO A 42 1.43 7.14 -20.34
C PRO A 42 2.55 7.59 -19.41
N SER A 43 2.90 6.71 -18.46
CA SER A 43 3.78 7.05 -17.34
C SER A 43 5.23 7.28 -17.77
N ALA A 44 6.02 7.87 -16.87
CA ALA A 44 7.48 7.90 -16.98
C ALA A 44 8.10 6.53 -17.26
N THR A 45 7.43 5.42 -16.94
CA THR A 45 7.93 4.08 -17.31
C THR A 45 8.02 3.94 -18.82
N ALA A 46 7.02 4.44 -19.57
CA ALA A 46 7.04 4.39 -21.03
C ALA A 46 8.19 5.23 -21.61
N ALA A 47 8.37 6.47 -21.11
CA ALA A 47 9.46 7.34 -21.54
C ALA A 47 10.84 6.78 -21.16
N MET A 48 10.99 6.25 -19.95
CA MET A 48 12.22 5.59 -19.48
C MET A 48 12.51 4.31 -20.27
N ALA A 49 11.50 3.57 -20.71
CA ALA A 49 11.69 2.42 -21.56
C ALA A 49 12.17 2.85 -22.97
N ALA A 50 11.61 3.93 -23.51
CA ALA A 50 11.93 4.42 -24.85
C ALA A 50 13.25 5.22 -24.93
N MET A 51 13.72 5.81 -23.82
CA MET A 51 14.98 6.56 -23.83
C MET A 51 16.21 5.64 -24.00
N PRO A 52 17.27 6.12 -24.69
CA PRO A 52 18.50 5.35 -24.88
C PRO A 52 19.09 4.82 -23.58
N GLY A 53 19.43 3.54 -23.55
CA GLY A 53 20.20 2.90 -22.48
C GLY A 53 21.70 2.90 -22.78
N ALA A 54 22.49 2.37 -21.84
CA ALA A 54 23.88 2.02 -22.13
C ALA A 54 23.90 0.83 -23.10
N ALA A 55 24.68 0.92 -24.18
CA ALA A 55 24.70 -0.11 -25.24
C ALA A 55 25.02 -1.52 -24.71
N GLY A 56 25.81 -1.64 -23.64
CA GLY A 56 26.15 -2.93 -23.02
C GLY A 56 25.06 -3.52 -22.10
N ASP A 57 24.04 -2.74 -21.75
CA ASP A 57 22.94 -3.19 -20.89
C ASP A 57 21.64 -3.41 -21.65
N LEU A 58 21.48 -2.79 -22.81
CA LEU A 58 20.26 -2.88 -23.61
C LEU A 58 20.12 -4.25 -24.29
N ASN A 59 19.04 -4.95 -23.96
CA ASN A 59 18.53 -6.08 -24.73
C ASN A 59 17.88 -5.55 -26.02
N PRO A 60 18.46 -5.77 -27.21
CA PRO A 60 17.90 -5.28 -28.46
C PRO A 60 16.58 -5.96 -28.84
N ASN A 61 16.26 -7.10 -28.21
CA ASN A 61 15.04 -7.88 -28.45
C ASN A 61 13.94 -7.62 -27.42
N ARG A 62 14.12 -6.63 -26.52
CA ARG A 62 13.12 -6.32 -25.48
C ARG A 62 11.80 -5.90 -26.11
N ALA A 63 10.71 -6.54 -25.69
CA ALA A 63 9.36 -6.12 -26.02
C ALA A 63 8.82 -5.16 -24.94
N VAL A 64 8.34 -3.99 -25.35
CA VAL A 64 7.70 -3.01 -24.45
C VAL A 64 6.27 -2.77 -24.90
N TYR A 65 5.32 -2.98 -24.01
CA TYR A 65 3.89 -2.76 -24.27
C TYR A 65 3.35 -1.70 -23.32
N LEU A 66 2.57 -0.77 -23.86
CA LEU A 66 1.75 0.16 -23.11
C LEU A 66 0.28 -0.17 -23.39
N LEU A 67 -0.47 -0.50 -22.34
CA LEU A 67 -1.87 -0.87 -22.43
C LEU A 67 -2.73 0.23 -21.78
N PRO A 68 -3.71 0.81 -22.50
CA PRO A 68 -4.54 1.88 -21.97
C PRO A 68 -5.56 1.32 -20.97
N ALA A 69 -5.37 1.64 -19.70
CA ALA A 69 -6.32 1.31 -18.65
C ALA A 69 -7.38 2.41 -18.48
N CYS A 70 -8.51 2.05 -17.89
CA CYS A 70 -9.53 3.00 -17.47
C CYS A 70 -9.07 3.80 -16.25
N THR A 71 -9.53 5.04 -16.15
CA THR A 71 -9.59 5.79 -14.90
C THR A 71 -10.69 5.21 -13.99
N GLN A 72 -10.66 5.62 -12.72
CA GLN A 72 -11.68 5.26 -11.73
C GLN A 72 -13.11 5.75 -12.07
N PHE A 73 -13.27 6.68 -13.02
CA PHE A 73 -14.58 7.18 -13.44
C PHE A 73 -15.23 6.33 -14.55
N GLU A 74 -14.46 5.42 -15.16
CA GLU A 74 -14.86 4.58 -16.28
C GLU A 74 -15.19 3.14 -15.86
N THR A 75 -15.09 2.84 -14.57
CA THR A 75 -15.32 1.51 -14.00
C THR A 75 -16.10 1.58 -12.68
N SER A 76 -16.51 0.43 -12.17
CA SER A 76 -17.17 0.28 -10.86
C SER A 76 -16.39 -0.70 -9.99
N GLY A 77 -16.64 -0.66 -8.69
CA GLY A 77 -15.99 -1.56 -7.74
C GLY A 77 -15.97 -1.00 -6.33
N SER A 78 -15.12 -1.57 -5.48
CA SER A 78 -14.98 -1.10 -4.09
C SER A 78 -13.58 -0.58 -3.81
N VAL A 79 -13.48 0.43 -2.94
CA VAL A 79 -12.22 0.99 -2.45
C VAL A 79 -12.26 1.10 -0.93
N THR A 80 -11.12 0.93 -0.26
CA THR A 80 -11.01 1.11 1.19
C THR A 80 -10.28 2.41 1.50
N ALA A 81 -10.88 3.28 2.31
CA ALA A 81 -10.28 4.53 2.76
C ALA A 81 -9.37 4.33 3.99
N SER A 82 -8.57 5.34 4.34
CA SER A 82 -7.63 5.29 5.48
C SER A 82 -8.32 5.07 6.84
N ASN A 83 -9.56 5.57 7.00
CA ASN A 83 -10.40 5.28 8.17
C ASN A 83 -10.98 3.85 8.15
N ARG A 84 -10.58 3.03 7.17
CA ARG A 84 -10.99 1.65 6.93
C ARG A 84 -12.44 1.44 6.48
N SER A 85 -13.18 2.51 6.18
CA SER A 85 -14.49 2.40 5.51
C SER A 85 -14.31 1.98 4.06
N ILE A 86 -15.08 1.00 3.62
CA ILE A 86 -15.16 0.53 2.24
C ILE A 86 -16.29 1.27 1.54
N GLN A 87 -16.03 1.78 0.34
CA GLN A 87 -17.01 2.52 -0.45
C GLN A 87 -17.19 1.84 -1.80
N TRP A 88 -18.44 1.75 -2.24
CA TRP A 88 -18.74 1.33 -3.61
C TRP A 88 -18.62 2.55 -4.54
N ARG A 89 -17.98 2.36 -5.69
CA ARG A 89 -17.83 3.34 -6.74
C ARG A 89 -18.64 2.90 -7.95
N GLU A 90 -19.37 3.83 -8.53
CA GLU A 90 -20.17 3.61 -9.73
C GLU A 90 -19.46 4.20 -10.95
N LYS A 91 -19.70 3.59 -12.11
CA LYS A 91 -19.21 4.08 -13.38
C LYS A 91 -19.91 5.39 -13.74
N VAL A 92 -19.14 6.43 -14.04
CA VAL A 92 -19.66 7.77 -14.37
C VAL A 92 -19.74 7.97 -15.88
N ILE A 93 -18.72 7.50 -16.62
CA ILE A 93 -18.68 7.56 -18.08
C ILE A 93 -18.28 6.18 -18.65
N GLU A 94 -18.58 5.94 -19.92
CA GLU A 94 -18.07 4.75 -20.61
C GLU A 94 -16.55 4.86 -20.84
N PRO A 95 -15.81 3.73 -20.86
CA PRO A 95 -14.40 3.73 -21.22
C PRO A 95 -14.10 4.51 -22.50
N LEU A 96 -13.17 5.46 -22.41
CA LEU A 96 -12.77 6.30 -23.51
C LEU A 96 -11.93 5.52 -24.52
N TRP A 97 -12.13 5.81 -25.80
CA TRP A 97 -11.37 5.21 -26.92
C TRP A 97 -11.25 3.68 -26.83
N GLU A 98 -10.03 3.16 -26.72
CA GLU A 98 -9.72 1.74 -26.63
C GLU A 98 -9.36 1.30 -25.20
N SER A 99 -9.51 2.19 -24.22
CA SER A 99 -9.24 1.91 -22.81
C SER A 99 -10.13 0.78 -22.30
N ARG A 100 -9.57 -0.02 -21.39
CA ARG A 100 -10.23 -1.18 -20.79
C ARG A 100 -10.11 -1.11 -19.28
N SER A 101 -11.11 -1.57 -18.55
CA SER A 101 -11.03 -1.67 -17.10
C SER A 101 -9.94 -2.68 -16.71
N ASP A 102 -9.42 -2.55 -15.50
CA ASP A 102 -8.44 -3.53 -14.99
C ASP A 102 -9.04 -4.93 -14.94
N HIS A 103 -10.33 -5.05 -14.61
CA HIS A 103 -11.07 -6.31 -14.61
C HIS A 103 -11.10 -6.98 -15.99
N MET A 104 -11.35 -6.20 -17.04
CA MET A 104 -11.33 -6.70 -18.41
C MET A 104 -9.92 -7.10 -18.84
N LEU A 105 -8.91 -6.28 -18.54
CA LEU A 105 -7.51 -6.57 -18.85
C LEU A 105 -7.03 -7.85 -18.15
N MET A 106 -7.33 -8.01 -16.86
CA MET A 106 -7.00 -9.22 -16.09
C MET A 106 -7.66 -10.46 -16.69
N TYR A 107 -8.94 -10.38 -17.08
CA TYR A 107 -9.63 -11.50 -17.71
C TYR A 107 -9.01 -11.86 -19.07
N GLN A 108 -8.71 -10.88 -19.91
CA GLN A 108 -8.10 -11.11 -21.21
C GLN A 108 -6.69 -11.70 -21.10
N PHE A 109 -5.90 -11.26 -20.11
CA PHE A 109 -4.63 -11.90 -19.79
C PHE A 109 -4.82 -13.36 -19.36
N ALA A 110 -5.76 -13.64 -18.46
CA ALA A 110 -6.06 -15.01 -18.04
C ALA A 110 -6.50 -15.90 -19.21
N GLN A 111 -7.31 -15.38 -20.14
CA GLN A 111 -7.68 -16.08 -21.37
C GLN A 111 -6.46 -16.42 -22.22
N LYS A 112 -5.53 -15.47 -22.41
CA LYS A 112 -4.31 -15.69 -23.20
C LYS A 112 -3.33 -16.65 -22.52
N LEU A 113 -3.31 -16.68 -21.19
CA LEU A 113 -2.48 -17.59 -20.41
C LEU A 113 -3.14 -18.95 -20.16
N GLY A 114 -4.37 -19.16 -20.62
CA GLY A 114 -5.07 -20.45 -20.59
C GLY A 114 -5.80 -20.79 -19.30
N PHE A 115 -5.98 -19.82 -18.37
CA PHE A 115 -6.72 -20.02 -17.11
C PHE A 115 -7.94 -19.09 -16.95
N GLY A 116 -8.45 -18.55 -18.07
CA GLY A 116 -9.57 -17.61 -18.08
C GLY A 116 -10.85 -18.21 -17.49
N ALA A 117 -11.14 -19.48 -17.77
CA ALA A 117 -12.35 -20.15 -17.29
C ALA A 117 -12.33 -20.37 -15.77
N GLU A 118 -11.15 -20.66 -15.21
CA GLU A 118 -10.90 -20.79 -13.79
C GLU A 118 -11.05 -19.44 -13.07
N LEU A 119 -10.50 -18.37 -13.66
CA LEU A 119 -10.59 -17.03 -13.08
C LEU A 119 -12.04 -16.57 -12.93
N VAL A 120 -12.90 -16.82 -13.93
CA VAL A 120 -14.29 -16.32 -13.94
C VAL A 120 -15.32 -17.36 -13.55
N LYS A 121 -14.89 -18.50 -12.98
CA LYS A 121 -15.78 -19.61 -12.60
C LYS A 121 -16.98 -19.17 -11.76
N ASN A 122 -16.78 -18.18 -10.90
CA ASN A 122 -17.78 -17.68 -9.95
C ASN A 122 -18.34 -16.30 -10.33
N TYR A 123 -18.00 -15.77 -11.50
CA TYR A 123 -18.35 -14.41 -11.90
C TYR A 123 -19.37 -14.41 -13.02
N LYS A 124 -20.39 -13.59 -12.90
CA LYS A 124 -21.20 -13.20 -14.05
C LYS A 124 -20.35 -12.33 -14.97
N MET A 125 -20.55 -12.52 -16.27
CA MET A 125 -19.92 -11.70 -17.30
C MET A 125 -20.90 -10.62 -17.75
N GLN A 126 -20.37 -9.43 -17.99
CA GLN A 126 -21.07 -8.31 -18.61
C GLN A 126 -20.37 -7.88 -19.89
N LYS A 127 -21.08 -7.13 -20.75
CA LYS A 127 -20.52 -6.53 -21.96
C LYS A 127 -20.23 -5.06 -21.71
N VAL A 128 -18.96 -4.67 -21.83
CA VAL A 128 -18.52 -3.26 -21.81
C VAL A 128 -17.87 -2.97 -23.15
N LYS A 129 -18.46 -2.04 -23.92
CA LYS A 129 -18.08 -1.75 -25.32
C LYS A 129 -17.94 -3.01 -26.20
N GLY A 130 -18.86 -3.96 -26.02
CA GLY A 130 -18.89 -5.23 -26.76
C GLY A 130 -17.89 -6.29 -26.28
N MET A 131 -17.00 -5.98 -25.34
CA MET A 131 -16.03 -6.90 -24.77
C MET A 131 -16.54 -7.51 -23.45
N ASP A 132 -16.11 -8.75 -23.17
CA ASP A 132 -16.46 -9.44 -21.93
C ASP A 132 -15.66 -8.89 -20.74
N GLU A 133 -16.36 -8.64 -19.65
CA GLU A 133 -15.80 -8.19 -18.38
C GLU A 133 -16.49 -8.91 -17.21
N PRO A 134 -15.76 -9.40 -16.20
CA PRO A 134 -16.39 -9.94 -15.00
C PRO A 134 -17.05 -8.82 -14.19
N VAL A 135 -18.24 -9.04 -13.65
CA VAL A 135 -18.93 -8.03 -12.83
C VAL A 135 -18.19 -7.82 -11.49
N PRO A 136 -17.84 -6.57 -11.12
CA PRO A 136 -17.08 -6.30 -9.89
C PRO A 136 -17.77 -6.78 -8.60
N GLU A 137 -19.10 -6.86 -8.59
CA GLU A 137 -19.86 -7.34 -7.44
C GLU A 137 -19.52 -8.79 -7.10
N ASP A 138 -19.37 -9.66 -8.09
CA ASP A 138 -19.06 -11.07 -7.83
C ASP A 138 -17.61 -11.25 -7.35
N ILE A 139 -16.70 -10.40 -7.81
CA ILE A 139 -15.31 -10.35 -7.32
C ILE A 139 -15.30 -10.01 -5.83
N LEU A 140 -16.02 -8.96 -5.42
CA LEU A 140 -16.10 -8.60 -4.00
C LEU A 140 -16.78 -9.71 -3.17
N ARG A 141 -17.84 -10.35 -3.69
CA ARG A 141 -18.47 -11.50 -3.00
C ARG A 141 -17.49 -12.66 -2.81
N GLU A 142 -16.60 -12.92 -3.76
CA GLU A 142 -15.57 -13.96 -3.61
C GLU A 142 -14.50 -13.58 -2.59
N ILE A 143 -14.05 -12.32 -2.58
CA ILE A 143 -13.18 -11.78 -1.52
C ILE A 143 -13.85 -11.98 -0.14
N ASN A 144 -15.13 -11.62 -0.01
CA ASN A 144 -15.87 -11.78 1.24
C ASN A 144 -15.99 -13.23 1.71
N LYS A 145 -16.02 -14.20 0.79
CA LYS A 145 -16.09 -15.64 1.11
C LYS A 145 -14.74 -16.25 1.48
N SER A 146 -13.63 -15.55 1.26
CA SER A 146 -12.27 -16.08 1.46
C SER A 146 -11.47 -15.32 2.53
N CYS A 147 -11.80 -14.06 2.81
CA CYS A 147 -11.06 -13.21 3.75
C CYS A 147 -11.56 -13.29 5.21
N TRP A 148 -11.95 -14.47 5.69
CA TRP A 148 -12.44 -14.72 7.06
C TRP A 148 -11.47 -14.25 8.13
N ALA A 149 -10.21 -14.70 8.05
CA ALA A 149 -9.18 -14.35 9.02
C ALA A 149 -8.90 -12.84 9.09
N ALA A 150 -9.09 -12.14 7.97
CA ALA A 150 -8.92 -10.71 7.92
C ALA A 150 -10.15 -9.97 8.45
N GLY A 151 -11.37 -10.51 8.35
CA GLY A 151 -12.59 -9.77 8.71
C GLY A 151 -13.05 -8.81 7.62
N TYR A 152 -12.83 -9.18 6.36
CA TYR A 152 -13.40 -8.52 5.17
C TYR A 152 -14.57 -9.34 4.60
N THR A 153 -15.48 -9.82 5.46
CA THR A 153 -16.50 -10.81 5.07
C THR A 153 -17.92 -10.27 5.09
N GLY A 154 -18.19 -9.27 5.93
CA GLY A 154 -19.52 -8.67 6.03
C GLY A 154 -19.81 -7.60 4.98
N GLN A 155 -18.81 -7.14 4.21
CA GLN A 155 -18.94 -6.00 3.28
C GLN A 155 -19.43 -6.41 1.89
N SER A 156 -20.68 -6.90 1.80
CA SER A 156 -21.25 -7.27 0.50
C SER A 156 -21.46 -6.05 -0.41
N PRO A 157 -21.44 -6.23 -1.74
CA PRO A 157 -21.76 -5.16 -2.69
C PRO A 157 -23.10 -4.49 -2.38
N GLU A 158 -24.13 -5.25 -2.02
CA GLU A 158 -25.47 -4.75 -1.75
C GLU A 158 -25.49 -3.81 -0.54
N ARG A 159 -24.78 -4.16 0.54
CA ARG A 159 -24.67 -3.32 1.74
C ARG A 159 -23.90 -2.04 1.44
N LEU A 160 -22.77 -2.14 0.73
CA LEU A 160 -21.95 -0.98 0.38
C LEU A 160 -22.69 -0.03 -0.56
N GLN A 161 -23.34 -0.56 -1.60
CA GLN A 161 -24.16 0.23 -2.52
C GLN A 161 -25.35 0.88 -1.80
N ALA A 162 -25.99 0.18 -0.86
CA ALA A 162 -27.03 0.77 0.00
C ALA A 162 -26.48 1.95 0.84
N HIS A 163 -25.26 1.84 1.37
CA HIS A 163 -24.63 2.94 2.10
C HIS A 163 -24.38 4.15 1.19
N MET A 164 -23.90 3.92 -0.03
CA MET A 164 -23.65 4.99 -1.00
C MET A 164 -24.94 5.72 -1.43
N ARG A 165 -26.04 5.00 -1.65
CA ARG A 165 -27.34 5.63 -1.97
C ARG A 165 -27.95 6.41 -0.81
N ASN A 166 -27.58 6.07 0.43
CA ASN A 166 -28.18 6.63 1.65
C ASN A 166 -27.15 7.36 2.51
N MET A 167 -26.12 8.00 1.91
CA MET A 167 -25.06 8.70 2.66
C MET A 167 -25.59 9.71 3.69
N ALA A 168 -26.68 10.40 3.37
CA ALA A 168 -27.31 11.38 4.27
C ALA A 168 -27.87 10.77 5.57
N ALA A 169 -28.07 9.45 5.61
CA ALA A 169 -28.53 8.74 6.79
C ALA A 169 -27.43 8.53 7.83
N PHE A 170 -26.17 8.77 7.51
CA PHE A 170 -25.07 8.56 8.44
C PHE A 170 -24.68 9.87 9.13
N ASP A 171 -24.29 9.77 10.40
CA ASP A 171 -23.73 10.89 11.13
C ASP A 171 -22.31 11.20 10.69
N VAL A 172 -21.99 12.48 10.46
CA VAL A 172 -20.68 12.88 9.91
C VAL A 172 -19.53 12.72 10.91
N GLY A 173 -19.81 12.72 12.22
CA GLY A 173 -18.79 12.56 13.26
C GLY A 173 -18.59 11.10 13.65
N THR A 174 -19.68 10.40 13.93
CA THR A 174 -19.64 9.00 14.39
C THR A 174 -19.69 7.97 13.27
N LEU A 175 -20.06 8.39 12.05
CA LEU A 175 -20.34 7.54 10.91
C LEU A 175 -21.48 6.53 11.11
N LYS A 176 -22.22 6.59 12.22
CA LYS A 176 -23.30 5.63 12.51
C LYS A 176 -24.59 6.05 11.80
N ALA A 177 -25.36 5.09 11.30
CA ALA A 177 -26.66 5.34 10.70
C ALA A 177 -27.64 5.93 11.74
N LYS A 178 -28.38 6.95 11.32
CA LYS A 178 -29.39 7.67 12.10
C LYS A 178 -30.75 7.00 11.94
N GLY A 179 -31.18 6.30 12.99
CA GLY A 179 -32.52 5.71 13.05
C GLY A 179 -32.75 4.57 12.04
N PRO A 180 -33.99 4.04 11.98
CA PRO A 180 -34.34 2.99 11.04
C PRO A 180 -34.45 3.53 9.62
N LEU A 181 -33.69 2.96 8.68
CA LEU A 181 -33.80 3.25 7.26
C LEU A 181 -33.57 1.98 6.44
N LYS A 182 -34.49 1.70 5.51
CA LYS A 182 -34.33 0.65 4.51
C LYS A 182 -33.97 1.26 3.16
N ASP A 183 -32.92 0.75 2.54
CA ASP A 183 -32.56 1.12 1.18
C ASP A 183 -33.70 0.78 0.22
N LYS A 184 -34.06 1.72 -0.65
CA LYS A 184 -35.21 1.58 -1.55
C LYS A 184 -34.99 0.56 -2.67
N VAL A 185 -33.73 0.23 -2.98
CA VAL A 185 -33.38 -0.67 -4.08
C VAL A 185 -33.21 -2.11 -3.58
N THR A 186 -32.42 -2.31 -2.52
CA THR A 186 -32.12 -3.65 -2.01
C THR A 186 -33.03 -4.07 -0.86
N GLY A 187 -33.78 -3.15 -0.26
CA GLY A 187 -34.56 -3.39 0.96
C GLY A 187 -33.69 -3.56 2.22
N TYR A 188 -32.36 -3.41 2.10
CA TYR A 188 -31.42 -3.57 3.18
C TYR A 188 -31.65 -2.54 4.28
N ASP A 189 -31.80 -3.00 5.52
CA ASP A 189 -31.94 -2.13 6.69
C ASP A 189 -30.56 -1.65 7.16
N ILE A 190 -30.24 -0.38 6.95
CA ILE A 190 -28.94 0.20 7.33
C ILE A 190 -28.87 0.57 8.81
N ALA A 191 -29.95 0.41 9.58
CA ALA A 191 -29.99 0.80 10.98
C ALA A 191 -28.89 0.08 11.78
N GLY A 192 -28.10 0.86 12.52
CA GLY A 192 -27.01 0.37 13.37
C GLY A 192 -25.66 0.25 12.66
N ASP A 193 -25.61 0.29 11.32
CA ASP A 193 -24.37 0.20 10.57
C ASP A 193 -23.51 1.47 10.72
N TYR A 194 -22.20 1.30 10.56
CA TYR A 194 -21.28 2.39 10.32
C TYR A 194 -21.06 2.58 8.81
N PHE A 195 -20.92 3.83 8.36
CA PHE A 195 -20.73 4.16 6.96
C PHE A 195 -19.52 3.42 6.38
N GLY A 196 -19.76 2.73 5.27
CA GLY A 196 -18.77 1.88 4.62
C GLY A 196 -18.28 0.66 5.41
N LEU A 197 -18.97 0.22 6.47
CA LEU A 197 -18.66 -1.04 7.18
C LEU A 197 -17.17 -1.20 7.55
N PRO A 198 -16.63 -0.28 8.37
CA PRO A 198 -15.21 -0.16 8.61
C PRO A 198 -14.60 -1.46 9.13
N TRP A 199 -13.39 -1.77 8.66
CA TRP A 199 -12.71 -3.01 9.02
C TRP A 199 -12.38 -3.11 10.53
N PRO A 200 -12.52 -4.29 11.15
CA PRO A 200 -13.11 -5.51 10.59
C PRO A 200 -14.64 -5.49 10.61
N CYS A 201 -15.23 -6.18 9.63
CA CYS A 201 -16.64 -6.54 9.57
C CYS A 201 -16.75 -8.06 9.38
N TYR A 202 -17.02 -8.77 10.47
CA TYR A 202 -17.01 -10.23 10.52
C TYR A 202 -18.36 -10.86 10.19
N GLY A 203 -18.31 -12.13 9.80
CA GLY A 203 -19.49 -12.93 9.50
C GLY A 203 -19.99 -12.74 8.07
N THR A 204 -21.08 -13.43 7.76
CA THR A 204 -21.78 -13.24 6.49
C THR A 204 -22.50 -11.88 6.47
N PRO A 205 -22.87 -11.36 5.30
CA PRO A 205 -23.69 -10.14 5.21
C PRO A 205 -24.99 -10.22 6.02
N GLU A 206 -25.61 -11.40 6.11
CA GLU A 206 -26.84 -11.66 6.85
C GLU A 206 -26.62 -11.61 8.37
N LEU A 207 -25.41 -11.87 8.86
CA LEU A 207 -25.06 -11.67 10.27
C LEU A 207 -25.18 -10.19 10.66
N LYS A 208 -25.07 -9.28 9.69
CA LYS A 208 -25.26 -7.83 9.84
C LYS A 208 -24.34 -7.21 10.88
N HIS A 209 -23.07 -7.61 10.90
CA HIS A 209 -22.06 -6.91 11.69
C HIS A 209 -21.89 -5.47 11.15
N PRO A 210 -21.83 -4.42 12.00
CA PRO A 210 -21.87 -3.02 11.54
C PRO A 210 -20.52 -2.48 11.06
N GLY A 211 -19.45 -3.24 11.29
CA GLY A 211 -18.06 -2.79 11.16
C GLY A 211 -17.52 -2.24 12.47
N SER A 212 -16.19 -2.15 12.59
CA SER A 212 -15.51 -1.78 13.84
C SER A 212 -14.67 -0.50 13.65
N PRO A 213 -15.28 0.70 13.77
CA PRO A 213 -14.56 1.96 13.56
C PRO A 213 -13.41 2.12 14.57
N ASN A 214 -13.66 1.77 15.83
CA ASN A 214 -12.67 1.77 16.90
C ASN A 214 -12.29 0.33 17.24
N LEU A 215 -11.04 -0.03 16.98
CA LEU A 215 -10.54 -1.36 17.34
C LEU A 215 -10.38 -1.47 18.85
N TYR A 216 -10.63 -2.67 19.37
CA TYR A 216 -10.38 -3.02 20.77
C TYR A 216 -11.20 -2.19 21.77
N ASP A 217 -12.37 -1.71 21.35
CA ASP A 217 -13.34 -1.01 22.20
C ASP A 217 -14.12 -2.02 23.06
N THR A 218 -13.66 -2.24 24.28
CA THR A 218 -14.27 -3.18 25.23
C THR A 218 -15.56 -2.64 25.86
N SER A 219 -15.87 -1.35 25.71
CA SER A 219 -17.11 -0.78 26.26
C SER A 219 -18.36 -1.10 25.43
N LYS A 220 -18.22 -1.90 24.37
CA LYS A 220 -19.31 -2.30 23.47
C LYS A 220 -19.34 -3.81 23.27
N HIS A 221 -20.52 -4.31 22.91
CA HIS A 221 -20.69 -5.69 22.48
C HIS A 221 -20.02 -5.89 21.10
N VAL A 222 -19.52 -7.09 20.83
CA VAL A 222 -18.81 -7.39 19.57
C VAL A 222 -19.69 -7.18 18.34
N MET A 223 -20.99 -7.50 18.43
CA MET A 223 -21.98 -7.24 17.38
C MET A 223 -22.33 -5.76 17.18
N GLU A 224 -21.79 -4.85 17.98
CA GLU A 224 -21.93 -3.40 17.83
C GLU A 224 -20.63 -2.74 17.35
N GLY A 225 -19.67 -3.52 16.86
CA GLY A 225 -18.35 -3.05 16.42
C GLY A 225 -17.35 -2.88 17.57
N GLY A 226 -17.67 -3.39 18.77
CA GLY A 226 -16.75 -3.49 19.89
C GLY A 226 -15.78 -4.66 19.75
N GLY A 227 -14.83 -4.76 20.66
CA GLY A 227 -13.92 -5.90 20.66
C GLY A 227 -12.79 -5.80 21.66
N ASN A 228 -11.95 -6.82 21.64
CA ASN A 228 -10.83 -7.03 22.52
C ASN A 228 -9.57 -7.35 21.70
N PHE A 229 -8.41 -7.43 22.35
CA PHE A 229 -7.15 -7.60 21.63
C PHE A 229 -6.86 -9.07 21.30
N ARG A 230 -6.27 -9.32 20.13
CA ARG A 230 -6.16 -10.65 19.50
C ARG A 230 -5.07 -11.56 20.09
N ALA A 231 -5.34 -12.86 20.18
CA ALA A 231 -4.41 -13.88 20.67
C ALA A 231 -3.46 -14.43 19.58
N ASN A 232 -2.86 -13.54 18.77
CA ASN A 232 -2.07 -13.93 17.59
C ASN A 232 -0.61 -14.32 17.87
N PHE A 233 -0.12 -14.14 19.10
CA PHE A 233 1.30 -14.32 19.43
C PHE A 233 1.55 -15.50 20.38
N GLY A 234 0.61 -16.44 20.42
CA GLY A 234 0.58 -17.54 21.39
C GLY A 234 -0.14 -17.15 22.68
N VAL A 235 -0.28 -18.14 23.57
CA VAL A 235 -0.96 -18.00 24.88
C VAL A 235 0.01 -17.82 26.04
N GLU A 236 1.28 -18.17 25.82
CA GLU A 236 2.33 -18.12 26.82
C GLU A 236 3.66 -17.78 26.16
N ARG A 237 4.53 -17.08 26.89
CA ARG A 237 5.94 -16.95 26.56
C ARG A 237 6.80 -16.92 27.82
N ASP A 238 7.89 -17.70 27.83
CA ASP A 238 8.85 -17.79 28.94
C ASP A 238 8.15 -18.06 30.29
N GLY A 239 7.13 -18.94 30.28
CA GLY A 239 6.30 -19.25 31.46
C GLY A 239 5.31 -18.16 31.86
N LYS A 240 5.18 -17.08 31.08
CA LYS A 240 4.25 -15.97 31.36
C LYS A 240 3.03 -16.02 30.45
N ASN A 241 1.86 -15.98 31.07
CA ASN A 241 0.57 -15.88 30.39
C ASN A 241 0.48 -14.61 29.51
N LEU A 242 0.15 -14.79 28.24
CA LEU A 242 -0.10 -13.73 27.27
C LEU A 242 -1.59 -13.41 27.10
N LEU A 243 -2.48 -14.23 27.65
CA LEU A 243 -3.92 -13.98 27.62
C LEU A 243 -4.28 -12.76 28.48
N ALA A 244 -5.39 -12.10 28.14
CA ALA A 244 -5.87 -10.95 28.89
C ALA A 244 -6.19 -11.30 30.35
N GLU A 245 -5.99 -10.34 31.24
CA GLU A 245 -6.39 -10.47 32.65
C GLU A 245 -7.91 -10.27 32.81
N ASP A 246 -8.43 -10.68 33.97
CA ASP A 246 -9.84 -10.52 34.31
C ASP A 246 -10.32 -9.07 34.16
N GLY A 247 -11.50 -8.89 33.55
CA GLY A 247 -12.13 -7.58 33.34
C GLY A 247 -11.75 -6.90 32.01
N SER A 248 -10.87 -7.48 31.20
CA SER A 248 -10.57 -7.00 29.84
C SER A 248 -11.31 -7.82 28.78
N HIS A 249 -12.62 -7.62 28.64
CA HIS A 249 -13.48 -8.31 27.66
C HIS A 249 -14.55 -7.36 27.10
N SER A 250 -15.17 -7.73 25.98
CA SER A 250 -16.30 -6.96 25.43
C SER A 250 -17.55 -7.09 26.31
N VAL A 251 -18.41 -6.06 26.26
CA VAL A 251 -19.71 -6.09 26.94
C VAL A 251 -20.53 -7.29 26.48
N GLY A 252 -21.10 -8.03 27.43
CA GLY A 252 -21.95 -9.19 27.15
C GLY A 252 -21.21 -10.46 26.71
N ALA A 253 -19.87 -10.50 26.80
CA ALA A 253 -19.11 -11.71 26.54
C ALA A 253 -19.30 -12.76 27.64
N ASP A 254 -19.56 -14.01 27.25
CA ASP A 254 -19.65 -15.14 28.18
C ASP A 254 -18.29 -15.51 28.79
N ILE A 255 -17.21 -15.30 28.03
CA ILE A 255 -15.84 -15.47 28.52
C ILE A 255 -15.29 -14.10 28.94
N THR A 256 -15.20 -13.88 30.25
CA THR A 256 -14.78 -12.60 30.84
C THR A 256 -13.27 -12.52 31.16
N THR A 257 -12.55 -13.61 30.92
CA THR A 257 -11.09 -13.72 31.07
C THR A 257 -10.41 -13.72 29.70
N GLY A 258 -9.07 -13.77 29.68
CA GLY A 258 -8.33 -14.06 28.46
C GLY A 258 -8.59 -15.49 27.96
N TYR A 259 -8.62 -15.67 26.63
CA TYR A 259 -8.87 -16.97 25.99
C TYR A 259 -8.12 -17.12 24.66
N PRO A 260 -7.71 -18.35 24.27
CA PRO A 260 -7.06 -18.57 22.99
C PRO A 260 -8.02 -18.33 21.82
N GLU A 261 -7.48 -18.39 20.61
CA GLU A 261 -8.30 -18.46 19.40
C GLU A 261 -9.32 -19.62 19.48
N LEU A 262 -10.57 -19.36 19.07
CA LEU A 262 -11.66 -20.33 19.17
C LEU A 262 -11.75 -21.21 17.91
N ASP A 263 -11.84 -22.52 18.07
CA ASP A 263 -11.98 -23.49 16.97
C ASP A 263 -13.12 -24.48 17.23
N HIS A 264 -13.30 -25.48 16.35
CA HIS A 264 -14.35 -26.50 16.54
C HIS A 264 -14.20 -27.30 17.85
N LEU A 265 -12.98 -27.50 18.35
CA LEU A 265 -12.74 -28.26 19.59
C LEU A 265 -13.16 -27.45 20.80
N LEU A 266 -12.79 -26.17 20.85
CA LEU A 266 -13.21 -25.26 21.91
C LEU A 266 -14.72 -25.02 21.85
N LEU A 267 -15.29 -24.86 20.66
CA LEU A 267 -16.74 -24.75 20.48
C LEU A 267 -17.49 -25.96 21.09
N LYS A 268 -17.00 -27.18 20.87
CA LYS A 268 -17.55 -28.40 21.50
C LYS A 268 -17.34 -28.43 23.02
N LYS A 269 -16.13 -28.10 23.48
CA LYS A 269 -15.78 -28.12 24.91
C LYS A 269 -16.60 -27.11 25.72
N LEU A 270 -16.93 -25.97 25.13
CA LEU A 270 -17.76 -24.93 25.73
C LEU A 270 -19.26 -25.27 25.68
N GLY A 271 -19.66 -26.34 24.99
CA GLY A 271 -21.07 -26.73 24.84
C GLY A 271 -21.83 -25.93 23.78
N TRP A 272 -21.14 -25.12 22.97
CA TRP A 272 -21.72 -24.20 21.99
C TRP A 272 -21.92 -24.85 20.61
N TRP A 273 -21.45 -26.09 20.42
CA TRP A 273 -21.52 -26.81 19.14
C TRP A 273 -22.94 -27.03 18.62
N ASP A 274 -23.89 -27.27 19.51
CA ASP A 274 -25.28 -27.55 19.14
C ASP A 274 -26.05 -26.29 18.71
N GLU A 275 -25.43 -25.11 18.82
CA GLU A 275 -25.95 -23.84 18.29
C GLU A 275 -25.60 -23.62 16.80
N LEU A 276 -24.76 -24.48 16.22
CA LEU A 276 -24.61 -24.60 14.78
C LEU A 276 -25.83 -25.30 14.19
N THR A 277 -26.28 -24.83 13.04
CA THR A 277 -27.30 -25.51 12.24
C THR A 277 -26.78 -26.81 11.64
N GLU A 278 -27.67 -27.73 11.30
CA GLU A 278 -27.32 -29.00 10.64
C GLU A 278 -26.56 -28.80 9.31
N ALA A 279 -26.73 -27.65 8.65
CA ALA A 279 -25.99 -27.30 7.43
C ALA A 279 -24.59 -26.72 7.70
N GLU A 280 -24.36 -26.14 8.89
CA GLU A 280 -23.07 -25.56 9.30
C GLU A 280 -22.16 -26.64 9.92
N LYS A 281 -22.70 -27.57 10.73
CA LYS A 281 -21.92 -28.60 11.45
C LYS A 281 -20.90 -29.34 10.54
N PRO A 282 -21.27 -29.87 9.36
CA PRO A 282 -20.32 -30.57 8.49
C PRO A 282 -19.21 -29.68 7.92
N LYS A 283 -19.47 -28.37 7.77
CA LYS A 283 -18.49 -27.40 7.27
C LYS A 283 -17.56 -26.90 8.38
N ALA A 284 -18.03 -26.89 9.61
CA ALA A 284 -17.30 -26.50 10.81
C ALA A 284 -16.43 -27.65 11.39
N GLU A 285 -16.83 -28.91 11.20
CA GLU A 285 -16.13 -30.07 11.76
C GLU A 285 -14.66 -30.13 11.30
N GLY A 286 -13.73 -30.28 12.24
CA GLY A 286 -12.30 -30.32 11.94
C GLY A 286 -11.71 -28.98 11.50
N LYS A 287 -12.45 -27.87 11.60
CA LYS A 287 -12.02 -26.54 11.14
C LYS A 287 -11.71 -25.57 12.28
N ASN A 288 -10.99 -24.53 11.91
CA ASN A 288 -10.86 -23.30 12.66
C ASN A 288 -11.84 -22.26 12.07
N TRP A 289 -12.26 -21.25 12.83
CA TRP A 289 -13.15 -20.16 12.37
C TRP A 289 -12.69 -19.48 11.08
N LYS A 290 -11.38 -19.42 10.81
CA LYS A 290 -10.78 -18.88 9.58
C LYS A 290 -11.10 -19.72 8.34
N THR A 291 -11.39 -21.00 8.54
CA THR A 291 -11.56 -22.02 7.50
C THR A 291 -12.95 -22.64 7.47
N ASP A 292 -13.82 -22.26 8.41
CA ASP A 292 -15.25 -22.56 8.36
C ASP A 292 -15.92 -21.63 7.33
N SER A 293 -16.11 -22.14 6.12
CA SER A 293 -16.71 -21.40 5.02
C SER A 293 -18.21 -21.13 5.19
N SER A 294 -18.85 -21.71 6.21
CA SER A 294 -20.25 -21.40 6.53
C SER A 294 -20.42 -20.08 7.29
N GLY A 295 -19.37 -19.63 7.99
CA GLY A 295 -19.45 -18.53 8.94
C GLY A 295 -20.19 -18.86 10.24
N GLY A 296 -20.60 -20.12 10.43
CA GLY A 296 -21.37 -20.58 11.57
C GLY A 296 -20.62 -20.42 12.89
N MET A 297 -19.32 -20.74 12.92
CA MET A 297 -18.48 -20.51 14.11
C MET A 297 -18.47 -19.05 14.52
N ILE A 298 -18.22 -18.13 13.57
CA ILE A 298 -18.20 -16.69 13.84
C ILE A 298 -19.55 -16.22 14.36
N ARG A 299 -20.65 -16.66 13.74
CA ARG A 299 -22.01 -16.37 14.19
C ARG A 299 -22.20 -16.80 15.63
N VAL A 300 -21.88 -18.05 15.98
CA VAL A 300 -22.05 -18.55 17.35
C VAL A 300 -21.17 -17.77 18.33
N PHE A 301 -19.87 -17.67 18.08
CA PHE A 301 -18.94 -16.97 18.98
C PHE A 301 -19.34 -15.51 19.22
N MET A 302 -19.62 -14.76 18.16
CA MET A 302 -19.86 -13.32 18.28
C MET A 302 -21.30 -12.98 18.66
N LYS A 303 -22.29 -13.61 18.02
CA LYS A 303 -23.69 -13.26 18.21
C LYS A 303 -24.28 -13.88 19.47
N ASN A 304 -23.92 -15.12 19.78
CA ASN A 304 -24.54 -15.85 20.87
C ASN A 304 -23.76 -15.70 22.18
N HIS A 305 -22.43 -15.58 22.10
CA HIS A 305 -21.57 -15.56 23.29
C HIS A 305 -20.76 -14.27 23.46
N GLY A 306 -20.95 -13.26 22.60
CA GLY A 306 -20.26 -11.97 22.71
C GLY A 306 -18.73 -12.04 22.61
N CYS A 307 -18.17 -13.13 22.07
CA CYS A 307 -16.74 -13.40 22.02
C CYS A 307 -16.19 -13.23 20.60
N HIS A 308 -15.05 -12.55 20.45
CA HIS A 308 -14.33 -12.55 19.17
C HIS A 308 -13.68 -13.91 18.89
N PRO A 309 -13.67 -14.38 17.64
CA PRO A 309 -13.13 -15.69 17.28
C PRO A 309 -11.60 -15.77 17.40
N PHE A 310 -10.91 -14.64 17.28
CA PHE A 310 -9.44 -14.56 17.33
C PHE A 310 -8.84 -14.64 18.74
N GLY A 311 -9.65 -14.86 19.78
CA GLY A 311 -9.21 -14.93 21.17
C GLY A 311 -9.18 -13.58 21.90
N ASN A 312 -8.63 -13.60 23.11
CA ASN A 312 -8.44 -12.43 23.97
C ASN A 312 -7.10 -12.44 24.70
N ALA A 313 -6.19 -11.56 24.28
CA ALA A 313 -4.82 -11.51 24.76
C ALA A 313 -4.33 -10.08 25.05
N LYS A 314 -3.17 -9.99 25.71
CA LYS A 314 -2.50 -8.73 26.00
C LYS A 314 -1.89 -8.13 24.73
N ALA A 315 -1.97 -6.81 24.59
CA ALA A 315 -1.11 -6.10 23.67
C ALA A 315 0.36 -6.25 24.07
N ARG A 316 1.27 -6.35 23.09
CA ARG A 316 2.71 -6.48 23.36
C ARG A 316 3.45 -5.19 23.00
N ALA A 317 4.28 -4.70 23.92
CA ALA A 317 5.28 -3.66 23.66
C ALA A 317 6.65 -4.26 23.29
N LEU A 318 6.89 -5.52 23.66
CA LEU A 318 8.09 -6.28 23.31
C LEU A 318 7.79 -7.20 22.12
N VAL A 319 8.52 -7.04 21.03
CA VAL A 319 8.35 -7.79 19.78
C VAL A 319 9.54 -8.72 19.56
N TRP A 320 9.62 -9.78 20.35
CA TRP A 320 10.76 -10.69 20.42
C TRP A 320 11.14 -11.42 19.14
N ASN A 321 10.28 -11.39 18.14
CA ASN A 321 10.51 -11.99 16.84
C ASN A 321 11.07 -10.99 15.81
N PHE A 322 11.36 -9.75 16.20
CA PHE A 322 11.99 -8.74 15.35
C PHE A 322 13.49 -8.62 15.66
N PRO A 323 14.30 -8.09 14.72
CA PRO A 323 15.73 -7.83 14.96
C PRO A 323 15.96 -6.97 16.20
N ASP A 324 15.11 -5.96 16.40
CA ASP A 324 15.06 -5.13 17.59
C ASP A 324 13.73 -5.36 18.33
N PRO A 325 13.75 -6.04 19.49
CA PRO A 325 12.52 -6.33 20.24
C PRO A 325 11.83 -5.10 20.83
N ILE A 326 12.57 -4.01 20.99
CA ILE A 326 12.10 -2.69 21.42
C ILE A 326 12.71 -1.65 20.48
N PRO A 327 12.12 -0.45 20.34
CA PRO A 327 12.72 0.61 19.54
C PRO A 327 14.14 0.92 20.00
N GLN A 328 15.10 0.82 19.08
CA GLN A 328 16.49 1.21 19.29
C GLN A 328 16.89 2.24 18.24
N HIS A 329 17.66 3.25 18.65
CA HIS A 329 18.21 4.20 17.69
C HIS A 329 19.30 3.51 16.84
N ARG A 330 19.22 3.69 15.53
CA ARG A 330 20.20 3.22 14.54
C ARG A 330 20.40 4.31 13.50
N GLU A 331 21.64 4.57 13.13
CA GLU A 331 21.96 5.50 12.05
C GLU A 331 21.66 4.90 10.67
N PRO A 332 21.29 5.74 9.69
CA PRO A 332 21.04 5.30 8.32
C PRO A 332 22.29 4.69 7.67
N LEU A 333 22.09 3.98 6.56
CA LEU A 333 23.22 3.43 5.80
C LEU A 333 24.07 4.55 5.19
N TYR A 334 23.41 5.62 4.74
CA TYR A 334 24.01 6.82 4.18
C TYR A 334 23.69 8.02 5.08
N GLY A 335 24.70 8.59 5.72
CA GLY A 335 24.54 9.70 6.66
C GLY A 335 25.81 10.54 6.76
N ASN A 336 25.67 11.73 7.35
CA ASN A 336 26.74 12.71 7.47
C ASN A 336 27.44 12.70 8.85
N ARG A 337 27.10 11.75 9.72
CA ARG A 337 27.61 11.63 11.11
C ARG A 337 28.27 10.27 11.36
N PRO A 338 29.51 10.04 10.86
CA PRO A 338 30.21 8.78 11.06
C PRO A 338 30.47 8.46 12.55
N ASP A 339 30.58 9.48 13.40
CA ASP A 339 30.69 9.32 14.84
C ASP A 339 29.42 8.71 15.46
N LEU A 340 28.24 9.12 14.99
CA LEU A 340 26.97 8.52 15.41
C LEU A 340 26.80 7.12 14.83
N MET A 341 27.24 6.87 13.60
CA MET A 341 27.17 5.52 13.00
C MET A 341 28.01 4.52 13.79
N ALA A 342 29.16 4.95 14.31
CA ALA A 342 29.98 4.13 15.20
C ALA A 342 29.29 3.85 16.54
N LYS A 343 28.55 4.83 17.08
CA LYS A 343 27.82 4.70 18.35
C LYS A 343 26.53 3.88 18.21
N TYR A 344 25.83 4.00 17.09
CA TYR A 344 24.51 3.43 16.83
C TYR A 344 24.48 2.75 15.45
N PRO A 345 25.18 1.63 15.28
CA PRO A 345 25.33 0.98 13.99
C PRO A 345 24.02 0.39 13.47
N THR A 346 23.96 0.22 12.16
CA THR A 346 22.87 -0.52 11.48
C THR A 346 22.90 -2.02 11.81
N HIS A 347 21.95 -2.79 11.26
CA HIS A 347 21.87 -4.24 11.43
C HIS A 347 23.02 -4.99 10.72
N ASN A 348 23.16 -6.28 11.02
CA ASN A 348 24.06 -7.14 10.23
C ASN A 348 23.48 -7.43 8.85
N ASP A 349 24.34 -7.70 7.87
CA ASP A 349 23.91 -8.15 6.54
C ASP A 349 23.08 -9.44 6.62
N MET A 350 22.09 -9.54 5.74
CA MET A 350 21.23 -10.71 5.64
C MET A 350 21.48 -11.42 4.30
N ALA A 351 21.97 -12.67 4.36
CA ALA A 351 22.25 -13.46 3.16
C ALA A 351 20.98 -13.77 2.35
N THR A 352 19.84 -13.89 3.02
CA THR A 352 18.55 -14.15 2.39
C THR A 352 17.45 -13.39 3.11
N PHE A 353 16.98 -12.31 2.51
CA PHE A 353 15.83 -11.54 2.98
C PHE A 353 14.84 -11.40 1.82
N TRP A 354 13.68 -12.05 1.93
CA TRP A 354 12.67 -12.12 0.86
C TRP A 354 13.22 -12.54 -0.52
N ARG A 355 14.18 -13.49 -0.53
CA ARG A 355 14.87 -14.07 -1.70
C ARG A 355 16.03 -13.26 -2.28
N LEU A 356 16.46 -12.18 -1.64
CA LEU A 356 17.65 -11.40 -2.06
C LEU A 356 18.62 -11.19 -0.88
N PRO A 357 19.94 -11.14 -1.13
CA PRO A 357 20.88 -10.65 -0.14
C PRO A 357 20.62 -9.16 0.11
N THR A 358 20.55 -8.77 1.38
CA THR A 358 20.34 -7.38 1.80
C THR A 358 21.51 -6.93 2.67
N LEU A 359 22.20 -5.89 2.23
CA LEU A 359 23.42 -5.40 2.86
C LEU A 359 23.11 -4.23 3.79
N TYR A 360 23.54 -4.33 5.04
CA TYR A 360 23.38 -3.31 6.04
C TYR A 360 24.77 -2.84 6.47
N LYS A 361 25.36 -3.52 7.45
CA LYS A 361 26.68 -3.24 8.01
C LYS A 361 27.74 -3.05 6.93
N SER A 362 27.78 -3.89 5.90
CA SER A 362 28.79 -3.76 4.84
C SER A 362 28.68 -2.45 4.07
N VAL A 363 27.45 -2.00 3.77
CA VAL A 363 27.21 -0.73 3.06
C VAL A 363 27.57 0.45 3.98
N GLN A 364 27.12 0.44 5.24
CA GLN A 364 27.43 1.52 6.18
C GLN A 364 28.94 1.65 6.43
N GLN A 365 29.64 0.53 6.63
CA GLN A 365 31.10 0.52 6.81
C GLN A 365 31.84 1.01 5.58
N LYS A 366 31.40 0.59 4.38
CA LYS A 366 31.96 1.10 3.13
C LYS A 366 31.76 2.60 3.01
N ASN A 367 30.57 3.12 3.32
CA ASN A 367 30.29 4.56 3.25
C ASN A 367 31.18 5.38 4.21
N ILE A 368 31.45 4.85 5.41
CA ILE A 368 32.41 5.46 6.35
C ILE A 368 33.83 5.44 5.76
N ALA A 369 34.29 4.29 5.27
CA ALA A 369 35.63 4.13 4.70
C ALA A 369 35.85 5.02 3.46
N ASP A 370 34.83 5.13 2.60
CA ASP A 370 34.83 5.94 1.38
C ASP A 370 34.63 7.45 1.68
N LYS A 371 34.50 7.84 2.96
CA LYS A 371 34.30 9.22 3.42
C LYS A 371 33.11 9.89 2.75
N VAL A 372 32.00 9.16 2.62
CA VAL A 372 30.78 9.66 1.96
C VAL A 372 30.28 10.96 2.61
N ALA A 373 30.35 11.07 3.94
CA ALA A 373 29.97 12.28 4.68
C ALA A 373 30.77 13.54 4.28
N GLU A 374 32.05 13.40 3.92
CA GLU A 374 32.89 14.53 3.47
C GLU A 374 32.52 14.97 2.05
N LYS A 375 32.12 14.01 1.20
CA LYS A 375 31.77 14.24 -0.22
C LYS A 375 30.33 14.72 -0.41
N PHE A 376 29.43 14.27 0.46
CA PHE A 376 27.99 14.51 0.43
C PHE A 376 27.54 14.95 1.82
N PRO A 377 27.76 16.23 2.19
CA PRO A 377 27.62 16.69 3.57
C PRO A 377 26.17 16.93 3.99
N TYR A 378 25.23 17.06 3.05
CA TYR A 378 23.85 17.42 3.34
C TYR A 378 22.97 16.18 3.42
N VAL A 379 22.13 16.12 4.44
CA VAL A 379 21.02 15.15 4.49
C VAL A 379 20.02 15.53 3.41
N MET A 380 19.69 14.60 2.52
CA MET A 380 18.64 14.76 1.53
C MET A 380 17.42 13.98 1.98
N THR A 381 16.32 14.69 2.24
CA THR A 381 15.04 14.10 2.60
C THR A 381 13.97 14.40 1.54
N SER A 382 12.93 13.58 1.52
CA SER A 382 11.86 13.63 0.53
C SER A 382 10.49 13.77 1.16
N GLY A 383 9.57 14.46 0.46
CA GLY A 383 8.19 14.57 0.92
C GLY A 383 7.21 14.87 -0.20
N ARG A 384 5.97 15.15 0.24
CA ARG A 384 4.83 15.39 -0.63
C ARG A 384 4.57 16.87 -0.84
N LEU A 385 3.93 17.16 -1.95
CA LEU A 385 3.29 18.43 -2.26
C LEU A 385 1.78 18.24 -2.20
N VAL A 386 1.04 19.32 -1.90
CA VAL A 386 -0.42 19.26 -1.75
C VAL A 386 -1.10 19.11 -3.12
N GLU A 387 -0.46 19.65 -4.15
CA GLU A 387 -0.92 19.78 -5.53
C GLU A 387 -0.88 18.45 -6.28
N TYR A 388 -0.06 17.49 -5.84
CA TYR A 388 0.24 16.25 -6.56
C TYR A 388 0.04 14.99 -5.73
N GLU A 389 -0.39 13.91 -6.39
CA GLU A 389 -0.60 12.60 -5.78
C GLU A 389 0.38 11.56 -6.33
N GLY A 390 0.85 10.64 -5.47
CA GLY A 390 1.67 9.50 -5.92
C GLY A 390 2.93 9.93 -6.65
N GLY A 391 3.24 9.29 -7.77
CA GLY A 391 4.34 9.69 -8.68
C GLY A 391 4.02 10.91 -9.55
N GLY A 392 2.83 11.51 -9.39
CA GLY A 392 2.42 12.76 -10.01
C GLY A 392 2.06 12.70 -11.50
N GLU A 393 2.07 11.53 -12.15
CA GLU A 393 1.76 11.42 -13.59
C GLU A 393 0.37 11.97 -13.95
N GLU A 394 -0.67 11.51 -13.23
CA GLU A 394 -2.04 11.95 -13.47
C GLU A 394 -2.22 13.44 -13.15
N THR A 395 -1.73 13.86 -11.98
CA THR A 395 -1.94 15.23 -11.47
C THR A 395 -1.08 16.27 -12.20
N ARG A 396 0.11 15.92 -12.71
CA ARG A 396 0.92 16.81 -13.57
C ARG A 396 0.44 16.85 -15.02
N SER A 397 -0.44 15.93 -15.41
CA SER A 397 -1.13 15.95 -16.71
C SER A 397 -2.42 16.78 -16.67
N ASN A 398 -2.89 17.16 -15.48
CA ASN A 398 -4.02 18.06 -15.29
C ASN A 398 -3.55 19.53 -15.31
N PRO A 399 -4.04 20.39 -16.21
CA PRO A 399 -3.55 21.76 -16.36
C PRO A 399 -3.74 22.63 -15.11
N TRP A 400 -4.84 22.45 -14.38
CA TRP A 400 -5.15 23.25 -13.19
C TRP A 400 -4.23 22.90 -12.01
N LEU A 401 -3.90 21.61 -11.83
CA LEU A 401 -2.95 21.19 -10.79
C LEU A 401 -1.51 21.50 -11.20
N ALA A 402 -1.18 21.31 -12.47
CA ALA A 402 0.14 21.62 -13.03
C ALA A 402 0.50 23.11 -12.89
N GLU A 403 -0.49 24.01 -12.95
CA GLU A 403 -0.29 25.44 -12.75
C GLU A 403 0.17 25.79 -11.33
N LEU A 404 -0.28 25.03 -10.31
CA LEU A 404 0.05 25.33 -8.91
C LEU A 404 1.52 25.08 -8.57
N GLN A 405 2.20 24.15 -9.25
CA GLN A 405 3.62 23.89 -9.08
C GLN A 405 4.30 23.45 -10.39
N GLN A 406 4.96 24.38 -11.07
CA GLN A 406 5.49 24.16 -12.42
C GLN A 406 6.89 23.55 -12.49
N GLU A 407 7.66 23.63 -11.39
CA GLU A 407 9.07 23.25 -11.37
C GLU A 407 9.36 22.20 -10.32
N MET A 408 10.20 21.23 -10.67
CA MET A 408 10.87 20.40 -9.68
C MET A 408 11.95 21.24 -8.97
N PHE A 409 11.98 21.21 -7.64
CA PHE A 409 12.87 22.05 -6.86
C PHE A 409 13.59 21.31 -5.73
N ILE A 410 14.62 21.98 -5.19
CA ILE A 410 15.31 21.63 -3.96
C ILE A 410 15.23 22.81 -2.99
N GLU A 411 14.82 22.54 -1.74
CA GLU A 411 14.91 23.53 -0.67
C GLU A 411 16.34 23.59 -0.15
N ILE A 412 16.91 24.79 -0.12
CA ILE A 412 18.29 25.04 0.32
C ILE A 412 18.27 26.17 1.35
N ASN A 413 18.97 25.98 2.47
CA ASN A 413 19.11 27.02 3.48
C ASN A 413 19.88 28.25 2.92
N PRO A 414 19.51 29.50 3.27
CA PRO A 414 20.19 30.71 2.76
C PRO A 414 21.71 30.73 2.99
N LYS A 415 22.18 30.19 4.12
CA LYS A 415 23.63 30.09 4.41
C LYS A 415 24.32 29.21 3.38
N VAL A 416 23.78 28.02 3.14
CA VAL A 416 24.32 27.05 2.17
C VAL A 416 24.25 27.61 0.75
N ALA A 417 23.14 28.26 0.40
CA ALA A 417 22.96 28.88 -0.91
C ALA A 417 24.02 29.97 -1.17
N ALA A 418 24.30 30.82 -0.17
CA ALA A 418 25.35 31.84 -0.25
C ALA A 418 26.75 31.23 -0.39
N GLU A 419 27.08 30.20 0.40
CA GLU A 419 28.35 29.47 0.32
C GLU A 419 28.55 28.80 -1.04
N LYS A 420 27.48 28.30 -1.65
CA LYS A 420 27.50 27.64 -2.97
C LYS A 420 27.29 28.59 -4.16
N GLY A 421 27.03 29.88 -3.92
CA GLY A 421 26.77 30.86 -4.97
C GLY A 421 25.45 30.65 -5.73
N ILE A 422 24.47 29.98 -5.11
CA ILE A 422 23.16 29.64 -5.69
C ILE A 422 22.15 30.70 -5.27
N ARG A 423 21.46 31.33 -6.22
CA ARG A 423 20.34 32.25 -5.93
C ARG A 423 19.01 31.52 -6.00
N ASN A 424 18.01 32.06 -5.32
CA ASN A 424 16.64 31.57 -5.42
C ASN A 424 16.15 31.60 -6.88
N GLY A 425 15.53 30.51 -7.34
CA GLY A 425 15.02 30.34 -8.70
C GLY A 425 16.07 29.90 -9.74
N GLU A 426 17.37 29.96 -9.42
CA GLU A 426 18.42 29.42 -10.31
C GLU A 426 18.41 27.89 -10.34
N ARG A 427 19.09 27.32 -11.32
CA ARG A 427 19.28 25.87 -11.43
C ARG A 427 20.42 25.41 -10.51
N ALA A 428 20.25 24.25 -9.90
CA ALA A 428 21.24 23.60 -9.07
C ALA A 428 21.38 22.12 -9.47
N TRP A 429 22.61 21.62 -9.43
CA TRP A 429 22.88 20.19 -9.53
C TRP A 429 22.90 19.57 -8.14
N VAL A 430 22.15 18.48 -7.99
CA VAL A 430 22.15 17.63 -6.80
C VAL A 430 22.87 16.33 -7.14
N HIS A 431 24.00 16.09 -6.48
CA HIS A 431 24.82 14.89 -6.65
C HIS A 431 24.60 13.95 -5.48
N THR A 432 24.52 12.66 -5.75
CA THR A 432 24.26 11.65 -4.70
C THR A 432 25.30 10.53 -4.75
N PRO A 433 25.47 9.75 -3.66
CA PRO A 433 26.42 8.64 -3.61
C PRO A 433 26.19 7.56 -4.67
N THR A 434 25.01 7.49 -5.29
CA THR A 434 24.72 6.56 -6.40
C THR A 434 25.40 6.97 -7.71
N GLY A 435 25.93 8.19 -7.79
CA GLY A 435 26.45 8.80 -9.01
C GLY A 435 25.39 9.56 -9.81
N ALA A 436 24.13 9.57 -9.38
CA ALA A 436 23.09 10.36 -10.03
C ALA A 436 23.33 11.86 -9.84
N LYS A 437 23.02 12.61 -10.90
CA LYS A 437 23.05 14.07 -10.95
C LYS A 437 21.67 14.59 -11.32
N LEU A 438 21.01 15.34 -10.46
CA LEU A 438 19.66 15.85 -10.70
C LEU A 438 19.73 17.35 -10.93
N ASN A 439 19.23 17.83 -12.07
CA ASN A 439 19.12 19.26 -12.33
C ASN A 439 17.75 19.75 -11.86
N VAL A 440 17.69 20.64 -10.86
CA VAL A 440 16.44 21.14 -10.26
C VAL A 440 16.51 22.63 -9.97
N GLN A 441 15.36 23.27 -9.75
CA GLN A 441 15.31 24.67 -9.36
C GLN A 441 15.65 24.83 -7.87
N ALA A 442 16.43 25.84 -7.49
CA ALA A 442 16.71 26.15 -6.11
C ALA A 442 15.57 26.97 -5.50
N LEU A 443 15.03 26.49 -4.38
CA LEU A 443 14.15 27.24 -3.50
C LEU A 443 14.91 27.60 -2.23
N VAL A 444 15.43 28.82 -2.16
CA VAL A 444 16.23 29.27 -1.01
C VAL A 444 15.30 29.67 0.13
N THR A 445 15.36 28.94 1.24
CA THR A 445 14.36 29.06 2.32
C THR A 445 14.92 28.62 3.68
N GLU A 446 14.46 29.25 4.76
CA GLU A 446 14.83 28.89 6.13
C GLU A 446 14.05 27.67 6.68
N ARG A 447 13.15 27.07 5.89
CA ARG A 447 12.36 25.90 6.28
C ARG A 447 13.22 24.65 6.52
N VAL A 448 14.39 24.57 5.90
CA VAL A 448 15.37 23.50 6.10
C VAL A 448 16.60 24.03 6.85
N GLY A 449 17.16 23.17 7.71
CA GLY A 449 18.42 23.45 8.41
C GLY A 449 19.62 23.53 7.44
N PRO A 450 20.75 24.13 7.85
CA PRO A 450 21.93 24.26 7.00
C PRO A 450 22.63 22.92 6.67
N ASP A 451 22.25 21.83 7.33
CA ASP A 451 22.75 20.48 7.10
C ASP A 451 21.80 19.61 6.27
N THR A 452 20.65 20.15 5.86
CA THR A 452 19.55 19.38 5.29
C THR A 452 18.99 20.07 4.03
N VAL A 453 18.62 19.27 3.05
CA VAL A 453 17.86 19.70 1.87
C VAL A 453 16.59 18.87 1.73
N PHE A 454 15.56 19.47 1.15
CA PHE A 454 14.29 18.80 0.87
C PHE A 454 14.00 18.81 -0.62
N MET A 455 13.50 17.69 -1.15
CA MET A 455 13.04 17.57 -2.54
C MET A 455 11.71 16.79 -2.60
N PRO A 456 10.70 17.27 -3.33
CA PRO A 456 9.44 16.54 -3.50
C PRO A 456 9.62 15.32 -4.41
N PHE A 457 8.86 14.24 -4.21
CA PHE A 457 9.02 13.01 -5.01
C PHE A 457 8.03 12.86 -6.18
N HIS A 458 7.20 13.86 -6.45
CA HIS A 458 6.11 13.78 -7.44
C HIS A 458 6.53 13.96 -8.90
N PHE A 459 7.81 14.19 -9.17
CA PHE A 459 8.29 14.59 -10.49
C PHE A 459 8.93 13.43 -11.23
N SER A 460 8.80 13.50 -12.55
CA SER A 460 9.44 12.65 -13.56
C SER A 460 9.43 13.42 -14.89
N GLY A 461 10.12 12.93 -15.90
CA GLY A 461 10.15 13.56 -17.23
C GLY A 461 11.50 14.17 -17.58
N HIS A 462 12.37 14.44 -16.61
CA HIS A 462 13.79 14.71 -16.86
C HIS A 462 14.65 13.55 -16.34
N TRP A 463 15.79 13.33 -17.00
CA TRP A 463 16.77 12.31 -16.64
C TRP A 463 18.16 12.90 -16.67
N GLN A 464 18.70 13.21 -15.49
CA GLN A 464 20.04 13.77 -15.32
C GLN A 464 20.30 15.03 -16.15
N GLY A 465 19.36 15.96 -16.13
CA GLY A 465 19.37 17.23 -16.84
C GLY A 465 18.83 17.17 -18.27
N VAL A 466 18.50 15.99 -18.78
CA VAL A 466 17.96 15.82 -20.14
C VAL A 466 16.44 15.69 -20.08
N ASP A 467 15.70 16.48 -20.87
CA ASP A 467 14.25 16.33 -21.00
C ASP A 467 13.93 15.03 -21.79
N MET A 468 13.12 14.15 -21.20
CA MET A 468 12.67 12.90 -21.82
C MET A 468 11.48 13.11 -22.78
N LEU A 469 11.02 14.35 -23.00
CA LEU A 469 9.92 14.68 -23.91
C LEU A 469 9.95 13.91 -25.26
N PRO A 470 11.09 13.75 -25.95
CA PRO A 470 11.13 13.02 -27.23
C PRO A 470 10.76 11.53 -27.13
N HIS A 471 10.73 10.97 -25.91
CA HIS A 471 10.49 9.57 -25.62
C HIS A 471 9.08 9.28 -25.11
N TYR A 472 8.29 10.32 -24.86
CA TYR A 472 6.86 10.15 -24.59
C TYR A 472 6.10 9.92 -25.89
N PRO A 473 5.01 9.11 -25.87
CA PRO A 473 4.06 9.09 -26.98
C PRO A 473 3.56 10.52 -27.29
N LYS A 474 3.32 10.80 -28.57
CA LYS A 474 2.91 12.13 -29.02
C LYS A 474 1.64 12.58 -28.30
N GLY A 475 1.72 13.72 -27.61
CA GLY A 475 0.60 14.31 -26.86
C GLY A 475 0.34 13.70 -25.49
N ALA A 476 1.18 12.78 -25.02
CA ALA A 476 1.01 12.08 -23.76
C ALA A 476 1.94 12.55 -22.63
N ALA A 477 2.92 13.40 -22.93
CA ALA A 477 3.81 13.92 -21.90
C ALA A 477 3.02 14.77 -20.88
N PRO A 478 3.33 14.67 -19.57
CA PRO A 478 2.72 15.55 -18.59
C PRO A 478 3.10 17.00 -18.87
N ILE A 479 2.22 17.92 -18.44
CA ILE A 479 2.39 19.37 -18.64
C ILE A 479 3.64 19.83 -17.89
N VAL A 480 3.81 19.36 -16.66
CA VAL A 480 4.99 19.61 -15.81
C VAL A 480 5.90 18.39 -15.81
N ARG A 481 7.19 18.61 -16.13
CA ARG A 481 8.26 17.60 -16.11
C ARG A 481 9.36 18.03 -15.16
N GLY A 482 10.10 17.07 -14.63
CA GLY A 482 11.19 17.33 -13.70
C GLY A 482 11.99 16.08 -13.37
N GLU A 483 13.03 16.25 -12.56
CA GLU A 483 13.82 15.13 -12.06
C GLU A 483 13.06 14.33 -11.02
N ALA A 484 13.18 13.00 -11.08
CA ALA A 484 12.74 12.15 -9.98
C ALA A 484 13.81 12.15 -8.87
N ILE A 485 13.46 12.57 -7.65
CA ILE A 485 14.39 12.50 -6.51
C ILE A 485 14.90 11.07 -6.28
N ASN A 486 14.06 10.07 -6.54
CA ASN A 486 14.40 8.68 -6.33
C ASN A 486 15.46 8.13 -7.31
N THR A 487 15.78 8.87 -8.37
CA THR A 487 16.98 8.60 -9.17
C THR A 487 18.26 8.76 -8.34
N GLY A 488 18.28 9.70 -7.39
CA GLY A 488 19.40 9.96 -6.47
C GLY A 488 19.29 9.32 -5.08
N THR A 489 18.15 8.75 -4.71
CA THR A 489 18.05 7.99 -3.45
C THR A 489 18.89 6.71 -3.48
N THR A 490 19.47 6.39 -2.33
CA THR A 490 20.52 5.38 -2.18
C THR A 490 19.97 4.01 -1.80
N TYR A 491 20.88 3.05 -1.58
CA TYR A 491 20.54 1.71 -1.10
C TYR A 491 20.18 1.73 0.38
N GLY A 492 18.99 1.27 0.75
CA GLY A 492 18.60 1.09 2.15
C GLY A 492 17.17 0.55 2.26
N TYR A 493 16.95 -0.37 3.20
CA TYR A 493 15.69 -1.10 3.32
C TYR A 493 15.40 -1.43 4.79
N ASP A 494 14.15 -1.28 5.23
CA ASP A 494 13.72 -1.67 6.56
C ASP A 494 13.98 -3.16 6.83
N SER A 495 14.54 -3.46 8.00
CA SER A 495 14.98 -4.81 8.42
C SER A 495 13.86 -5.83 8.63
N VAL A 496 12.59 -5.40 8.55
CA VAL A 496 11.41 -6.28 8.72
C VAL A 496 10.58 -6.35 7.44
N THR A 497 10.37 -5.21 6.77
CA THR A 497 9.39 -5.04 5.69
C THR A 497 10.00 -4.84 4.31
N MET A 498 11.31 -4.65 4.19
CA MET A 498 11.98 -4.22 2.93
C MET A 498 11.50 -2.87 2.37
N MET A 499 10.87 -2.03 3.20
CA MET A 499 10.50 -0.68 2.79
C MET A 499 11.75 0.17 2.55
N GLN A 500 11.82 0.88 1.43
CA GLN A 500 12.99 1.66 1.01
C GLN A 500 13.28 2.84 1.96
N GLU A 501 14.57 3.08 2.23
CA GLU A 501 15.09 4.20 3.06
C GLU A 501 15.04 5.54 2.31
N THR A 502 13.84 6.02 1.95
CA THR A 502 13.63 7.21 1.10
C THR A 502 13.71 8.56 1.84
N LYS A 503 13.83 8.54 3.17
CA LYS A 503 13.71 9.73 4.02
C LYS A 503 15.03 10.24 4.59
N THR A 504 16.08 9.41 4.51
CA THR A 504 17.37 9.67 5.14
C THR A 504 18.47 9.16 4.22
N THR A 505 18.97 10.04 3.36
CA THR A 505 20.19 9.81 2.57
C THR A 505 21.03 11.09 2.57
N VAL A 506 22.14 11.11 1.84
CA VAL A 506 22.99 12.30 1.69
C VAL A 506 23.15 12.74 0.24
N CYS A 507 23.45 14.02 0.05
CA CYS A 507 23.78 14.62 -1.23
C CYS A 507 24.82 15.73 -1.09
N ASN A 508 25.26 16.24 -2.24
CA ASN A 508 25.95 17.51 -2.37
C ASN A 508 25.19 18.36 -3.38
N VAL A 509 25.31 19.68 -3.24
CA VAL A 509 24.65 20.64 -4.12
C VAL A 509 25.70 21.60 -4.69
N GLU A 510 25.56 21.93 -5.97
CA GLU A 510 26.36 22.94 -6.66
C GLU A 510 25.49 23.76 -7.63
N LYS A 511 25.99 24.94 -8.01
CA LYS A 511 25.36 25.76 -9.03
C LYS A 511 25.44 25.06 -10.39
N ALA A 512 24.35 25.11 -11.16
CA ALA A 512 24.25 24.43 -12.45
C ALA A 512 24.92 25.16 -13.62
#